data_AF-A0A5R8YMV8-F1
#
_entry.id   AF-A0A5R8YMV8-F1
#
_cell.length_a   1.000
_cell.length_b   1.000
_cell.length_c   1.000
_cell.angle_alpha   90.00
_cell.angle_beta   90.00
_cell.angle_gamma   90.00
#
_symmetry.space_group_name_H-M   'P 1'
#
loop_
_entity.id
_entity.type
_entity.pdbx_description
1 polymer ?
#
loop_
_entity_poly.entity_id
_entity_poly.type
_entity_poly.pdbx_seq_one_letter_code
_entity_poly.pdbx_strand_id
1 'polypeptide(L)'
;MEVHAVQQPIHFGQELRRLRISSNLSLTDLAKLVHYSKGQLSKVERGLKAPSRDLVRLCDVKLGAGGALARLVPVSSDPPADLTTTDDADKKEVWLMRLSLDGQSWFQPIGRRQVLSLGAMSVAGMGIGVTGGSSGAKAALGTGSESVLEASRALFDQYRRLGQIAHPTVVLPALVAQTHTLREVAAEAAPRVRRGLLRLGSRYAEYAGWLVQESGNDEGALWWTRLAVELATAGGDRHLASYGLVRRALITMYRQDAAQTVGLARQAQTGGTPPRIRGLAAQREAQGHAIACDYDACMSALDRSRSLLAMEKADQDEPAIGTTNLPDPVAMITGWCLYDLGRPDEAAALLDRELGRLAPQAVRARVRFGVRRALAYAAAGEVDHACALTRDLLGDLVTVGSATITSDLRTLARMLNRYPKNPAVRDLSPELSAALRIVAL
;
A
#
# COMPACT_ATOMS: atom_id res chain seq x y z
N MET A 1 -5.77 -30.57 -10.75
CA MET A 1 -5.61 -29.10 -10.88
C MET A 1 -5.28 -28.66 -12.32
N GLU A 2 -4.64 -29.49 -13.16
CA GLU A 2 -4.26 -29.12 -14.53
C GLU A 2 -5.44 -28.98 -15.53
N VAL A 3 -6.53 -29.73 -15.36
CA VAL A 3 -7.67 -29.70 -16.32
C VAL A 3 -8.43 -28.37 -16.30
N HIS A 4 -8.57 -27.73 -15.14
CA HIS A 4 -9.23 -26.42 -15.01
C HIS A 4 -8.40 -25.28 -15.60
N ALA A 5 -7.08 -25.31 -15.44
CA ALA A 5 -6.20 -24.26 -15.97
C ALA A 5 -6.11 -24.27 -17.50
N VAL A 6 -6.37 -25.40 -18.16
CA VAL A 6 -6.37 -25.51 -19.64
C VAL A 6 -7.73 -25.16 -20.25
N GLN A 7 -8.85 -25.43 -19.57
CA GLN A 7 -10.19 -25.07 -20.03
C GLN A 7 -10.47 -23.55 -19.94
N GLN A 8 -9.85 -22.85 -19.00
CA GLN A 8 -10.07 -21.40 -18.78
C GLN A 8 -9.52 -20.50 -19.91
N PRO A 9 -8.27 -20.67 -20.39
CA PRO A 9 -7.75 -19.95 -21.56
C PRO A 9 -8.64 -20.12 -22.79
N ILE A 10 -9.25 -21.30 -22.94
CA ILE A 10 -10.14 -21.62 -24.05
C ILE A 10 -11.46 -20.84 -23.91
N HIS A 11 -12.09 -20.84 -22.74
CA HIS A 11 -13.31 -20.07 -22.49
C HIS A 11 -13.11 -18.56 -22.66
N PHE A 12 -12.03 -18.02 -22.09
CA PHE A 12 -11.68 -16.61 -22.28
C PHE A 12 -11.48 -16.27 -23.77
N GLY A 13 -10.69 -17.09 -24.48
CA GLY A 13 -10.38 -16.85 -25.90
C GLY A 13 -11.60 -16.90 -26.80
N GLN A 14 -12.53 -17.84 -26.53
CA GLN A 14 -13.81 -17.96 -27.23
C GLN A 14 -14.69 -16.73 -27.00
N GLU A 15 -14.83 -16.29 -25.75
CA GLU A 15 -15.66 -15.13 -25.42
C GLU A 15 -15.07 -13.84 -25.98
N LEU A 16 -13.75 -13.66 -25.90
CA LEU A 16 -13.05 -12.53 -26.53
C LEU A 16 -13.32 -12.48 -28.03
N ARG A 17 -13.22 -13.63 -28.71
CA ARG A 17 -13.50 -13.73 -30.15
C ARG A 17 -14.97 -13.42 -30.46
N ARG A 18 -15.91 -13.93 -29.65
CA ARG A 18 -17.35 -13.69 -29.80
C ARG A 18 -17.66 -12.19 -29.72
N LEU A 19 -17.20 -11.53 -28.65
CA LEU A 19 -17.40 -10.09 -28.43
C LEU A 19 -16.74 -9.24 -29.52
N ARG A 20 -15.51 -9.58 -29.92
CA ARG A 20 -14.82 -8.87 -31.01
C ARG A 20 -15.60 -8.93 -32.32
N ILE A 21 -16.13 -10.11 -32.68
CA ILE A 21 -16.92 -10.29 -33.91
C ILE A 21 -18.25 -9.55 -33.80
N SER A 22 -18.95 -9.61 -32.66
CA SER A 22 -20.20 -8.86 -32.48
C SER A 22 -20.02 -7.35 -32.54
N SER A 23 -18.82 -6.87 -32.17
CA SER A 23 -18.44 -5.45 -32.30
C SER A 23 -17.89 -5.09 -33.69
N ASN A 24 -17.98 -5.98 -34.68
CA ASN A 24 -17.49 -5.79 -36.05
C ASN A 24 -15.99 -5.44 -36.15
N LEU A 25 -15.17 -5.91 -35.21
CA LEU A 25 -13.75 -5.64 -35.19
C LEU A 25 -12.94 -6.80 -35.80
N SER A 26 -12.01 -6.49 -36.69
CA SER A 26 -10.98 -7.45 -37.04
C SER A 26 -10.00 -7.62 -35.88
N LEU A 27 -9.22 -8.71 -35.91
CA LEU A 27 -8.15 -8.90 -34.92
C LEU A 27 -7.08 -7.79 -35.01
N THR A 28 -6.89 -7.20 -36.19
CA THR A 28 -5.98 -6.07 -36.40
C THR A 28 -6.53 -4.79 -35.77
N ASP A 29 -7.85 -4.57 -35.84
CA ASP A 29 -8.48 -3.39 -35.25
C ASP A 29 -8.43 -3.46 -33.72
N LEU A 30 -8.77 -4.62 -33.15
CA LEU A 30 -8.63 -4.83 -31.71
C LEU A 30 -7.17 -4.66 -31.25
N ALA A 31 -6.21 -5.20 -32.01
CA ALA A 31 -4.78 -5.05 -31.72
C ALA A 31 -4.35 -3.58 -31.60
N LYS A 32 -4.83 -2.73 -32.53
CA LYS A 32 -4.59 -1.28 -32.48
C LYS A 32 -5.26 -0.64 -31.26
N LEU A 33 -6.52 -0.98 -30.99
CA LEU A 33 -7.32 -0.39 -29.90
C LEU A 33 -6.78 -0.68 -28.49
N VAL A 34 -6.15 -1.84 -28.28
CA VAL A 34 -5.59 -2.22 -26.98
C VAL A 34 -4.06 -2.06 -26.92
N HIS A 35 -3.43 -1.62 -28.01
CA HIS A 35 -1.98 -1.51 -28.15
C HIS A 35 -1.23 -2.84 -27.88
N TYR A 36 -1.74 -3.95 -28.43
CA TYR A 36 -1.09 -5.26 -28.43
C TYR A 36 -0.81 -5.72 -29.86
N SER A 37 0.09 -6.70 -30.03
CA SER A 37 0.31 -7.27 -31.36
C SER A 37 -0.82 -8.24 -31.76
N LYS A 38 -1.20 -8.23 -33.04
CA LYS A 38 -2.15 -9.19 -33.62
C LYS A 38 -1.77 -10.65 -33.30
N GLY A 39 -0.47 -10.97 -33.35
CA GLY A 39 0.03 -12.31 -33.05
C GLY A 39 -0.19 -12.72 -31.59
N GLN A 40 -0.08 -11.80 -30.64
CA GLN A 40 -0.40 -12.07 -29.23
C GLN A 40 -1.89 -12.30 -29.05
N LEU A 41 -2.76 -11.43 -29.59
CA LEU A 41 -4.21 -11.61 -29.50
C LEU A 41 -4.67 -12.91 -30.16
N SER A 42 -4.09 -13.29 -31.30
CA SER A 42 -4.40 -14.57 -31.96
C SER A 42 -4.07 -15.79 -31.10
N LYS A 43 -2.99 -15.74 -30.31
CA LYS A 43 -2.65 -16.82 -29.38
C LYS A 43 -3.63 -16.88 -28.22
N VAL A 44 -4.05 -15.72 -27.71
CA VAL A 44 -5.03 -15.61 -26.63
C VAL A 44 -6.40 -16.12 -27.06
N GLU A 45 -6.93 -15.69 -28.22
CA GLU A 45 -8.23 -16.15 -28.73
C GLU A 45 -8.28 -17.67 -29.00
N ARG A 46 -7.13 -18.28 -29.29
CA ARG A 46 -7.01 -19.73 -29.51
C ARG A 46 -6.71 -20.51 -28.22
N GLY A 47 -6.62 -19.84 -27.06
CA GLY A 47 -6.27 -20.48 -25.78
C GLY A 47 -4.81 -20.93 -25.69
N LEU A 48 -3.94 -20.54 -26.62
CA LEU A 48 -2.51 -20.91 -26.64
C LEU A 48 -1.65 -20.08 -25.68
N LYS A 49 -2.18 -18.98 -25.16
CA LYS A 49 -1.51 -18.11 -24.20
C LYS A 49 -2.54 -17.49 -23.27
N ALA A 50 -2.27 -17.55 -21.96
CA ALA A 50 -3.09 -16.84 -20.97
C ALA A 50 -3.00 -15.31 -21.17
N PRO A 51 -4.11 -14.58 -21.10
CA PRO A 51 -4.10 -13.13 -21.18
C PRO A 51 -3.47 -12.52 -19.91
N SER A 52 -2.74 -11.41 -20.06
CA SER A 52 -2.36 -10.59 -18.92
C SER A 52 -3.57 -9.82 -18.40
N ARG A 53 -3.63 -9.52 -17.09
CA ARG A 53 -4.71 -8.68 -16.51
C ARG A 53 -4.91 -7.37 -17.27
N ASP A 54 -3.80 -6.73 -17.68
CA ASP A 54 -3.83 -5.52 -18.49
C ASP A 54 -4.57 -5.68 -19.81
N LEU A 55 -4.40 -6.82 -20.47
CA LEU A 55 -5.07 -7.12 -21.72
C LEU A 55 -6.56 -7.36 -21.47
N VAL A 56 -6.89 -8.08 -20.40
CA VAL A 56 -8.27 -8.38 -20.01
C VAL A 56 -9.06 -7.10 -19.80
N ARG A 57 -8.60 -6.19 -18.94
CA ARG A 57 -9.31 -4.93 -18.64
C ARG A 57 -9.45 -4.02 -19.87
N LEU A 58 -8.43 -3.95 -20.72
CA LEU A 58 -8.49 -3.16 -21.96
C LEU A 58 -9.51 -3.74 -22.93
N CYS A 59 -9.55 -5.07 -23.09
CA CYS A 59 -10.56 -5.74 -23.90
C CYS A 59 -11.96 -5.56 -23.32
N ASP A 60 -12.15 -5.67 -21.99
CA ASP A 60 -13.44 -5.44 -21.32
C ASP A 60 -14.01 -4.07 -21.67
N VAL A 61 -13.18 -3.02 -21.57
CA VAL A 61 -13.61 -1.65 -21.87
C VAL A 61 -13.84 -1.46 -23.37
N LYS A 62 -12.89 -1.82 -24.23
CA LYS A 62 -12.99 -1.56 -25.68
C LYS A 62 -14.07 -2.38 -26.37
N LEU A 63 -14.49 -3.51 -25.78
CA LEU A 63 -15.59 -4.34 -26.28
C LEU A 63 -16.91 -4.12 -25.53
N GLY A 64 -16.95 -3.24 -24.52
CA GLY A 64 -18.17 -2.94 -23.76
C GLY A 64 -18.69 -4.13 -22.94
N ALA A 65 -17.80 -4.95 -22.40
CA ALA A 65 -18.14 -6.24 -21.79
C ALA A 65 -18.51 -6.14 -20.29
N GLY A 66 -18.39 -4.97 -19.66
CA GLY A 66 -18.84 -4.76 -18.26
C GLY A 66 -18.20 -5.72 -17.24
N GLY A 67 -16.90 -5.98 -17.41
CA GLY A 67 -16.13 -6.91 -16.56
C GLY A 67 -16.42 -8.38 -16.80
N ALA A 68 -17.17 -8.74 -17.85
CA ALA A 68 -17.44 -10.14 -18.18
C ALA A 68 -16.18 -10.91 -18.56
N LEU A 69 -15.21 -10.28 -19.25
CA LEU A 69 -13.95 -10.93 -19.58
C LEU A 69 -13.07 -11.10 -18.33
N ALA A 70 -13.06 -10.12 -17.43
CA ALA A 70 -12.37 -10.18 -16.15
C ALA A 70 -12.83 -11.36 -15.28
N ARG A 71 -14.15 -11.62 -15.23
CA ARG A 71 -14.73 -12.75 -14.47
C ARG A 71 -14.32 -14.12 -15.00
N LEU A 72 -13.84 -14.23 -16.24
CA LEU A 72 -13.39 -15.50 -16.83
C LEU A 72 -11.93 -15.86 -16.47
N VAL A 73 -11.18 -14.93 -15.91
CA VAL A 73 -9.78 -15.16 -15.50
C VAL A 73 -9.75 -15.31 -13.98
N PRO A 74 -9.29 -16.44 -13.42
CA PRO A 74 -9.20 -16.59 -11.98
C PRO A 74 -8.23 -15.54 -11.42
N VAL A 75 -8.60 -14.97 -10.29
CA VAL A 75 -7.66 -14.27 -9.42
C VAL A 75 -6.68 -15.33 -8.94
N SER A 76 -5.39 -15.18 -9.23
CA SER A 76 -4.36 -15.98 -8.56
C SER A 76 -4.38 -15.65 -7.08
N SER A 77 -5.26 -16.31 -6.34
CA SER A 77 -5.19 -16.43 -4.90
C SER A 77 -4.23 -17.58 -4.63
N ASP A 78 -2.97 -17.27 -4.33
CA ASP A 78 -2.24 -18.16 -3.43
C ASP A 78 -3.14 -18.36 -2.20
N PRO A 79 -3.33 -19.61 -1.73
CA PRO A 79 -4.17 -19.85 -0.57
C PRO A 79 -3.64 -18.98 0.57
N PRO A 80 -4.54 -18.30 1.31
CA PRO A 80 -4.11 -17.49 2.44
C PRO A 80 -3.32 -18.39 3.38
N ALA A 81 -2.10 -17.97 3.76
CA ALA A 81 -1.58 -18.42 5.04
C ALA A 81 -2.65 -18.02 6.07
N ASP A 82 -3.24 -19.03 6.69
CA ASP A 82 -4.39 -18.96 7.59
C ASP A 82 -4.43 -17.63 8.37
N LEU A 83 -5.36 -16.75 8.00
CA LEU A 83 -5.76 -15.62 8.83
C LEU A 83 -7.00 -15.98 9.65
N THR A 84 -7.19 -17.28 9.91
CA THR A 84 -8.05 -17.72 10.99
C THR A 84 -7.61 -17.01 12.27
N THR A 85 -8.60 -16.48 12.95
CA THR A 85 -8.56 -16.17 14.37
C THR A 85 -8.26 -17.46 15.15
N THR A 86 -7.02 -17.92 15.08
CA THR A 86 -6.46 -18.80 16.09
C THR A 86 -5.71 -17.87 17.03
N ASP A 87 -6.06 -17.96 18.31
CA ASP A 87 -5.19 -17.59 19.43
C ASP A 87 -3.78 -18.14 19.17
N ASP A 88 -2.94 -17.37 18.48
CA ASP A 88 -1.50 -17.59 18.45
C ASP A 88 -0.88 -16.51 19.34
N ALA A 89 -1.36 -16.49 20.59
CA ALA A 89 -0.77 -15.71 21.68
C ALA A 89 0.72 -16.05 21.90
N ASP A 90 1.24 -17.08 21.22
CA ASP A 90 2.57 -17.64 21.38
C ASP A 90 3.58 -17.25 20.27
N LYS A 91 3.16 -16.65 19.15
CA LYS A 91 4.06 -16.04 18.15
C LYS A 91 4.23 -14.54 18.35
N LYS A 92 4.78 -14.15 19.50
CA LYS A 92 5.27 -12.77 19.71
C LYS A 92 6.62 -12.63 19.04
N GLU A 93 6.68 -11.98 17.89
CA GLU A 93 7.94 -11.52 17.29
C GLU A 93 8.55 -10.42 18.17
N VAL A 94 9.84 -10.57 18.47
CA VAL A 94 10.64 -9.61 19.23
C VAL A 94 11.52 -8.88 18.22
N TRP A 95 11.42 -7.55 18.18
CA TRP A 95 12.32 -6.73 17.38
C TRP A 95 13.60 -6.51 18.17
N LEU A 96 14.72 -6.99 17.62
CA LEU A 96 16.02 -6.78 18.24
C LEU A 96 16.73 -5.63 17.52
N MET A 97 17.02 -4.58 18.27
CA MET A 97 17.91 -3.51 17.83
C MET A 97 19.34 -4.02 17.98
N ARG A 98 20.04 -4.24 16.86
CA ARG A 98 21.49 -4.47 16.88
C ARG A 98 22.19 -3.14 16.65
N LEU A 99 23.08 -2.81 17.58
CA LEU A 99 24.09 -1.77 17.42
C LEU A 99 25.41 -2.45 17.07
N SER A 100 25.99 -2.05 15.95
CA SER A 100 27.35 -2.41 15.59
C SER A 100 28.34 -1.43 16.26
N LEU A 101 29.58 -1.89 16.46
CA LEU A 101 30.66 -1.09 17.04
C LEU A 101 31.05 0.11 16.17
N ASP A 102 30.67 0.13 14.90
CA ASP A 102 30.81 1.28 13.99
C ASP A 102 29.65 2.30 14.10
N GLY A 103 28.73 2.10 15.05
CA GLY A 103 27.58 2.98 15.28
C GLY A 103 26.37 2.71 14.39
N GLN A 104 26.43 1.72 13.48
CA GLN A 104 25.27 1.32 12.67
C GLN A 104 24.22 0.62 13.54
N SER A 105 22.95 1.00 13.36
CA SER A 105 21.82 0.41 14.08
C SER A 105 20.79 -0.15 13.10
N TRP A 106 20.43 -1.41 13.23
CA TRP A 106 19.34 -2.00 12.45
C TRP A 106 18.43 -2.85 13.32
N PHE A 107 17.18 -2.94 12.91
CA PHE A 107 16.13 -3.68 13.59
C PHE A 107 15.78 -4.91 12.77
N GLN A 108 15.83 -6.08 13.39
CA GLN A 108 15.42 -7.33 12.75
C GLN A 108 14.29 -7.98 13.57
N PRO A 109 13.21 -8.46 12.93
CA PRO A 109 12.22 -9.29 13.61
C PRO A 109 12.85 -10.65 13.92
N ILE A 110 12.73 -11.10 15.17
CA ILE A 110 13.23 -12.40 15.62
C ILE A 110 12.07 -13.15 16.27
N GLY A 111 11.88 -14.40 15.87
CA GLY A 111 10.89 -15.27 16.52
C GLY A 111 11.28 -15.56 17.97
N ARG A 112 10.32 -15.60 18.90
CA ARG A 112 10.59 -15.85 20.33
C ARG A 112 11.45 -17.11 20.61
N ARG A 113 11.30 -18.16 19.79
CA ARG A 113 12.15 -19.37 19.87
C ARG A 113 13.61 -19.13 19.48
N GLN A 114 13.87 -18.23 18.52
CA GLN A 114 15.23 -17.80 18.16
C GLN A 114 15.88 -16.98 19.28
N VAL A 115 15.09 -16.19 20.02
CA VAL A 115 15.56 -15.49 21.24
C VAL A 115 15.98 -16.48 22.32
N LEU A 116 15.20 -17.56 22.52
CA LEU A 116 15.53 -18.63 23.47
C LEU A 116 16.75 -19.46 23.03
N SER A 117 16.94 -19.69 21.72
CA SER A 117 18.10 -20.41 21.19
C SER A 117 19.37 -19.57 21.14
N LEU A 118 19.27 -18.24 21.13
CA LEU A 118 20.42 -17.33 21.28
C LEU A 118 21.07 -17.39 22.66
N GLY A 119 20.49 -18.17 23.59
CA GLY A 119 21.11 -18.53 24.86
C GLY A 119 21.15 -17.38 25.85
N ALA A 120 21.04 -17.71 27.13
CA ALA A 120 21.04 -16.79 28.27
C ALA A 120 22.36 -16.01 28.51
N MET A 121 23.14 -15.70 27.46
CA MET A 121 24.47 -15.10 27.55
C MET A 121 24.54 -13.62 27.18
N SER A 122 23.48 -12.95 26.69
CA SER A 122 23.51 -11.49 26.45
C SER A 122 22.15 -10.77 26.44
N VAL A 123 21.12 -11.27 27.14
CA VAL A 123 19.84 -10.53 27.35
C VAL A 123 19.64 -10.14 28.82
N ALA A 124 20.74 -10.11 29.60
CA ALA A 124 20.78 -9.20 30.73
C ALA A 124 20.66 -7.80 30.13
N GLY A 125 19.56 -7.11 30.42
CA GLY A 125 19.30 -5.78 29.90
C GLY A 125 20.50 -4.87 30.16
N MET A 126 21.31 -4.64 29.14
CA MET A 126 22.08 -3.41 29.03
C MET A 126 21.10 -2.33 28.58
N GLY A 127 20.16 -2.02 29.48
CA GLY A 127 19.67 -0.66 29.53
C GLY A 127 20.90 0.20 29.80
N ILE A 128 21.07 1.24 28.99
CA ILE A 128 22.03 2.31 29.30
C ILE A 128 21.78 2.69 30.76
N GLY A 129 22.77 2.44 31.61
CA GLY A 129 22.59 2.29 33.04
C GLY A 129 21.90 3.49 33.68
N VAL A 130 20.74 3.23 34.29
CA VAL A 130 20.26 3.99 35.45
C VAL A 130 20.00 2.98 36.55
N THR A 131 21.04 2.67 37.31
CA THR A 131 20.92 1.92 38.55
C THR A 131 20.27 2.81 39.62
N GLY A 132 19.04 2.47 40.00
CA GLY A 132 18.52 2.64 41.36
C GLY A 132 18.17 4.06 41.85
N GLY A 133 16.88 4.30 42.08
CA GLY A 133 16.38 5.42 42.87
C GLY A 133 14.88 5.27 43.17
N SER A 134 14.55 4.49 44.20
CA SER A 134 13.18 4.11 44.56
C SER A 134 12.41 5.25 45.27
N SER A 135 11.10 5.28 45.03
CA SER A 135 10.02 6.07 45.68
C SER A 135 9.91 7.57 45.37
N GLY A 136 10.99 8.32 45.11
CA GLY A 136 10.90 9.75 44.75
C GLY A 136 10.54 10.03 43.28
N ALA A 137 10.90 9.13 42.36
CA ALA A 137 10.69 9.29 40.92
C ALA A 137 9.21 9.24 40.50
N LYS A 138 8.35 8.53 41.24
CA LYS A 138 6.92 8.34 40.90
C LYS A 138 6.11 9.64 40.92
N ALA A 139 6.47 10.60 41.77
CA ALA A 139 5.81 11.91 41.81
C ALA A 139 6.34 12.87 40.73
N ALA A 140 7.63 12.80 40.40
CA ALA A 140 8.24 13.59 39.30
C ALA A 140 7.82 13.10 37.90
N LEU A 141 7.45 11.82 37.76
CA LEU A 141 6.91 11.23 36.53
C LEU A 141 5.48 11.71 36.19
N GLY A 142 4.72 12.22 37.16
CA GLY A 142 3.38 12.74 36.94
C GLY A 142 3.36 13.97 36.01
N THR A 143 4.23 14.94 36.26
CA THR A 143 4.42 16.13 35.40
C THR A 143 5.32 15.84 34.20
N GLY A 144 6.29 14.92 34.33
CA GLY A 144 7.16 14.51 33.23
C GLY A 144 6.46 13.69 32.14
N SER A 145 5.41 12.94 32.46
CA SER A 145 4.71 12.10 31.47
C SER A 145 3.80 12.91 30.52
N GLU A 146 3.23 14.02 30.98
CA GLU A 146 2.48 14.95 30.12
C GLU A 146 3.40 15.67 29.13
N SER A 147 4.56 16.14 29.58
CA SER A 147 5.56 16.76 28.69
C SER A 147 6.17 15.76 27.70
N VAL A 148 6.35 14.50 28.10
CA VAL A 148 6.74 13.41 27.17
C VAL A 148 5.66 13.20 26.12
N LEU A 149 4.37 13.19 26.49
CA LEU A 149 3.28 13.01 25.52
C LEU A 149 3.27 14.14 24.47
N GLU A 150 3.43 15.40 24.89
CA GLU A 150 3.49 16.55 23.99
C GLU A 150 4.74 16.53 23.09
N ALA A 151 5.91 16.25 23.66
CA ALA A 151 7.16 16.16 22.90
C ALA A 151 7.12 15.01 21.89
N SER A 152 6.65 13.82 22.28
CA SER A 152 6.48 12.68 21.37
C SER A 152 5.46 12.97 20.28
N ARG A 153 4.41 13.77 20.55
CA ARG A 153 3.47 14.18 19.51
C ARG A 153 4.13 15.07 18.45
N ALA A 154 4.90 16.07 18.87
CA ALA A 154 5.66 16.92 17.95
C ALA A 154 6.67 16.11 17.12
N LEU A 155 7.35 15.14 17.74
CA LEU A 155 8.26 14.23 17.05
C LEU A 155 7.53 13.34 16.03
N PHE A 156 6.33 12.86 16.35
CA PHE A 156 5.53 12.06 15.42
C PHE A 156 5.24 12.82 14.12
N ASP A 157 4.88 14.09 14.20
CA ASP A 157 4.64 14.93 13.03
C ASP A 157 5.91 15.09 12.17
N GLN A 158 7.08 15.21 12.81
CA GLN A 158 8.36 15.26 12.10
C GLN A 158 8.69 13.92 11.42
N TYR A 159 8.48 12.78 12.09
CA TYR A 159 8.69 11.48 11.47
C TYR A 159 7.71 11.21 10.32
N ARG A 160 6.46 11.69 10.43
CA ARG A 160 5.51 11.64 9.31
C ARG A 160 6.04 12.42 8.11
N ARG A 161 6.51 13.66 8.30
CA ARG A 161 7.13 14.46 7.23
C ARG A 161 8.34 13.74 6.63
N LEU A 162 9.24 13.23 7.47
CA LEU A 162 10.45 12.55 7.02
C LEU A 162 10.12 11.29 6.21
N GLY A 163 9.15 10.48 6.65
CA GLY A 163 8.74 9.27 5.91
C GLY A 163 8.07 9.56 4.54
N GLN A 164 7.63 10.79 4.28
CA GLN A 164 7.15 11.20 2.95
C GLN A 164 8.27 11.55 1.97
N ILE A 165 9.52 11.72 2.44
CA ILE A 165 10.65 12.17 1.60
C ILE A 165 11.87 11.25 1.65
N ALA A 166 11.99 10.40 2.68
CA ALA A 166 13.15 9.55 2.90
C ALA A 166 12.83 8.06 2.71
N HIS A 167 13.88 7.27 2.50
CA HIS A 167 13.83 5.82 2.51
C HIS A 167 13.30 5.27 3.86
N PRO A 168 12.48 4.20 3.89
CA PRO A 168 11.94 3.66 5.14
C PRO A 168 13.00 3.35 6.21
N THR A 169 14.19 2.89 5.81
CA THR A 169 15.31 2.55 6.72
C THR A 169 15.80 3.72 7.55
N VAL A 170 15.60 4.96 7.09
CA VAL A 170 16.00 6.18 7.81
C VAL A 170 15.03 6.47 8.97
N VAL A 171 13.75 6.12 8.82
CA VAL A 171 12.68 6.56 9.74
C VAL A 171 12.20 5.44 10.66
N LEU A 172 12.18 4.21 10.16
CA LEU A 172 11.71 3.03 10.90
C LEU A 172 12.39 2.86 12.27
N PRO A 173 13.73 2.93 12.41
CA PRO A 173 14.41 2.82 13.70
C PRO A 173 13.83 3.73 14.79
N ALA A 174 13.59 5.00 14.44
CA ALA A 174 13.09 5.99 15.36
C ALA A 174 11.62 5.73 15.76
N LEU A 175 10.79 5.30 14.80
CA LEU A 175 9.39 4.96 15.08
C LEU A 175 9.28 3.73 16.00
N VAL A 176 10.12 2.71 15.79
CA VAL A 176 10.16 1.52 16.65
C VAL A 176 10.57 1.93 18.06
N ALA A 177 11.68 2.65 18.22
CA ALA A 177 12.15 3.12 19.52
C ALA A 177 11.08 3.94 20.26
N GLN A 178 10.46 4.91 19.59
CA GLN A 178 9.41 5.74 20.19
C GLN A 178 8.16 4.94 20.56
N THR A 179 7.76 3.95 19.77
CA THR A 179 6.65 3.05 20.15
C THR A 179 6.97 2.33 21.46
N HIS A 180 8.20 1.82 21.61
CA HIS A 180 8.63 1.15 22.84
C HIS A 180 8.69 2.12 24.04
N THR A 181 9.32 3.28 23.89
CA THR A 181 9.38 4.31 24.94
C THR A 181 7.99 4.70 25.43
N LEU A 182 7.04 4.95 24.52
CA LEU A 182 5.68 5.33 24.89
C LEU A 182 4.97 4.21 25.67
N ARG A 183 5.24 2.94 25.36
CA ARG A 183 4.68 1.79 26.10
C ARG A 183 5.26 1.68 27.51
N GLU A 184 6.56 1.90 27.65
CA GLU A 184 7.26 1.85 28.95
C GLU A 184 6.79 2.99 29.86
N VAL A 185 6.78 4.23 29.36
CA VAL A 185 6.29 5.38 30.12
C VAL A 185 4.80 5.21 30.47
N ALA A 186 4.00 4.65 29.57
CA ALA A 186 2.59 4.37 29.85
C ALA A 186 2.37 3.33 30.97
N ALA A 187 3.31 2.42 31.20
CA ALA A 187 3.19 1.41 32.26
C ALA A 187 3.27 2.02 33.66
N GLU A 188 3.98 3.14 33.79
CA GLU A 188 4.20 3.84 35.08
C GLU A 188 3.33 5.11 35.24
N ALA A 189 2.69 5.57 34.17
CA ALA A 189 1.91 6.80 34.14
C ALA A 189 0.53 6.70 34.84
N ALA A 190 0.04 7.84 35.32
CA ALA A 190 -1.32 7.97 35.83
C ALA A 190 -2.39 7.62 34.76
N PRO A 191 -3.60 7.16 35.14
CA PRO A 191 -4.57 6.59 34.20
C PRO A 191 -4.93 7.46 32.99
N ARG A 192 -5.04 8.78 33.18
CA ARG A 192 -5.35 9.73 32.10
C ARG A 192 -4.20 9.84 31.09
N VAL A 193 -2.98 10.08 31.58
CA VAL A 193 -1.78 10.22 30.74
C VAL A 193 -1.43 8.90 30.06
N ARG A 194 -1.58 7.78 30.78
CA ARG A 194 -1.44 6.42 30.23
C ARG A 194 -2.29 6.19 28.98
N ARG A 195 -3.56 6.63 28.98
CA ARG A 195 -4.44 6.52 27.80
C ARG A 195 -3.90 7.33 26.62
N GLY A 196 -3.46 8.56 26.86
CA GLY A 196 -2.86 9.43 25.84
C GLY A 196 -1.60 8.82 25.22
N LEU A 197 -0.68 8.32 26.05
CA LEU A 197 0.56 7.67 25.61
C LEU A 197 0.30 6.41 24.78
N LEU A 198 -0.66 5.57 25.20
CA LEU A 198 -1.04 4.37 24.44
C LEU A 198 -1.70 4.71 23.10
N ARG A 199 -2.56 5.75 23.05
CA ARG A 199 -3.13 6.24 21.80
C ARG A 199 -2.05 6.78 20.86
N LEU A 200 -1.12 7.59 21.36
CA LEU A 200 0.00 8.07 20.54
C LEU A 200 0.88 6.91 20.07
N GLY A 201 1.21 5.97 20.95
CA GLY A 201 1.95 4.74 20.62
C GLY A 201 1.27 3.93 19.53
N SER A 202 -0.06 3.89 19.49
CA SER A 202 -0.81 3.26 18.40
C SER A 202 -0.59 3.94 17.04
N ARG A 203 -0.46 5.28 17.02
CA ARG A 203 -0.22 6.05 15.79
C ARG A 203 1.22 5.84 15.29
N TYR A 204 2.19 5.76 16.21
CA TYR A 204 3.55 5.34 15.88
C TYR A 204 3.60 3.93 15.28
N ALA A 205 2.97 2.96 15.93
CA ALA A 205 2.91 1.58 15.44
C ALA A 205 2.19 1.47 14.08
N GLU A 206 1.10 2.22 13.88
CA GLU A 206 0.38 2.29 12.60
C GLU A 206 1.29 2.79 11.47
N TYR A 207 1.99 3.90 11.71
CA TYR A 207 2.87 4.49 10.72
C TYR A 207 4.11 3.64 10.45
N ALA A 208 4.68 3.02 11.48
CA ALA A 208 5.74 2.02 11.33
C ALA A 208 5.27 0.86 10.45
N GLY A 209 4.07 0.32 10.70
CA GLY A 209 3.51 -0.72 9.85
C GLY A 209 3.32 -0.30 8.40
N TRP A 210 3.04 0.98 8.12
CA TRP A 210 2.99 1.47 6.74
C TRP A 210 4.38 1.52 6.11
N LEU A 211 5.39 2.05 6.79
CA LEU A 211 6.75 2.06 6.27
C LEU A 211 7.35 0.65 6.10
N VAL A 212 7.02 -0.30 6.97
CA VAL A 212 7.44 -1.70 6.81
C VAL A 212 6.82 -2.32 5.54
N GLN A 213 5.57 -1.98 5.22
CA GLN A 213 4.97 -2.35 3.93
C GLN A 213 5.69 -1.68 2.76
N GLU A 214 6.05 -0.40 2.90
CA GLU A 214 6.84 0.32 1.90
C GLU A 214 8.23 -0.30 1.68
N SER A 215 8.78 -1.01 2.66
CA SER A 215 10.01 -1.82 2.51
C SER A 215 9.77 -3.21 1.90
N GLY A 216 8.53 -3.58 1.61
CA GLY A 216 8.18 -4.87 1.01
C GLY A 216 7.98 -6.03 2.00
N ASN A 217 7.89 -5.74 3.30
CA ASN A 217 7.63 -6.75 4.33
C ASN A 217 6.15 -6.73 4.77
N ASP A 218 5.29 -7.44 4.04
CA ASP A 218 3.86 -7.52 4.35
C ASP A 218 3.57 -8.18 5.72
N GLU A 219 4.36 -9.18 6.12
CA GLU A 219 4.16 -9.89 7.40
C GLU A 219 4.41 -8.96 8.58
N GLY A 220 5.54 -8.25 8.56
CA GLY A 220 5.87 -7.22 9.53
C GLY A 220 4.84 -6.09 9.53
N ALA A 221 4.35 -5.66 8.36
CA ALA A 221 3.30 -4.65 8.27
C ALA A 221 1.99 -5.10 8.96
N LEU A 222 1.59 -6.37 8.80
CA LEU A 222 0.45 -6.95 9.50
C LEU A 222 0.67 -7.04 11.01
N TRP A 223 1.88 -7.41 11.44
CA TRP A 223 2.24 -7.43 12.87
C TRP A 223 2.13 -6.05 13.51
N TRP A 224 2.71 -5.02 12.88
CA TRP A 224 2.64 -3.64 13.36
C TRP A 224 1.21 -3.10 13.37
N THR A 225 0.40 -3.50 12.38
CA THR A 225 -1.03 -3.16 12.33
C THR A 225 -1.78 -3.76 13.53
N ARG A 226 -1.51 -5.02 13.89
CA ARG A 226 -2.10 -5.64 15.10
C ARG A 226 -1.66 -4.93 16.38
N LEU A 227 -0.36 -4.67 16.52
CA LEU A 227 0.17 -3.94 17.67
C LEU A 227 -0.48 -2.55 17.82
N ALA A 228 -0.67 -1.82 16.72
CA ALA A 228 -1.37 -0.54 16.74
C ALA A 228 -2.79 -0.68 17.31
N VAL A 229 -3.55 -1.69 16.87
CA VAL A 229 -4.91 -1.96 17.37
C VAL A 229 -4.90 -2.33 18.87
N GLU A 230 -3.93 -3.13 19.31
CA GLU A 230 -3.77 -3.50 20.73
C GLU A 230 -3.51 -2.25 21.60
N LEU A 231 -2.57 -1.40 21.19
CA LEU A 231 -2.23 -0.17 21.90
C LEU A 231 -3.41 0.81 21.95
N ALA A 232 -4.12 0.99 20.83
CA ALA A 232 -5.30 1.83 20.77
C ALA A 232 -6.41 1.32 21.69
N THR A 233 -6.68 0.02 21.66
CA THR A 233 -7.70 -0.60 22.52
C THR A 233 -7.37 -0.41 24.00
N ALA A 234 -6.11 -0.62 24.38
CA ALA A 234 -5.62 -0.37 25.74
C ALA A 234 -5.68 1.12 26.14
N GLY A 235 -5.52 2.03 25.17
CA GLY A 235 -5.72 3.48 25.30
C GLY A 235 -7.18 3.93 25.22
N GLY A 236 -8.13 3.01 25.07
CA GLY A 236 -9.56 3.30 24.97
C GLY A 236 -10.02 3.86 23.62
N ASP A 237 -9.25 3.70 22.54
CA ASP A 237 -9.68 3.90 21.15
C ASP A 237 -10.03 2.54 20.53
N ARG A 238 -11.33 2.25 20.40
CA ARG A 238 -11.83 1.00 19.82
C ARG A 238 -11.98 1.08 18.30
N HIS A 239 -11.92 2.28 17.72
CA HIS A 239 -12.18 2.50 16.29
C HIS A 239 -10.95 2.17 15.44
N LEU A 240 -9.74 2.20 16.01
CA LEU A 240 -8.55 1.82 15.27
C LEU A 240 -8.58 0.37 14.77
N ALA A 241 -9.36 -0.53 15.40
CA ALA A 241 -9.59 -1.88 14.89
C ALA A 241 -10.19 -1.87 13.47
N SER A 242 -11.17 -0.99 13.22
CA SER A 242 -11.76 -0.80 11.88
C SER A 242 -10.72 -0.27 10.89
N TYR A 243 -9.82 0.62 11.32
CA TYR A 243 -8.74 1.08 10.44
C TYR A 243 -7.65 0.01 10.22
N GLY A 244 -7.43 -0.90 11.18
CA GLY A 244 -6.60 -2.08 10.97
C GLY A 244 -7.10 -2.95 9.82
N LEU A 245 -8.42 -3.06 9.62
CA LEU A 245 -9.01 -3.71 8.44
C LEU A 245 -8.71 -2.94 7.14
N VAL A 246 -8.74 -1.59 7.16
CA VAL A 246 -8.33 -0.76 6.02
C VAL A 246 -6.86 -1.01 5.64
N ARG A 247 -5.98 -1.13 6.64
CA ARG A 247 -4.56 -1.45 6.43
C ARG A 247 -4.36 -2.86 5.85
N ARG A 248 -5.11 -3.85 6.31
CA ARG A 248 -5.12 -5.20 5.71
C ARG A 248 -5.63 -5.18 4.27
N ALA A 249 -6.70 -4.43 4.01
CA ALA A 249 -7.25 -4.27 2.66
C ALA A 249 -6.23 -3.62 1.69
N LEU A 250 -5.39 -2.69 2.18
CA LEU A 250 -4.31 -2.12 1.38
C LEU A 250 -3.26 -3.16 0.97
N ILE A 251 -2.91 -4.09 1.86
CA ILE A 251 -1.97 -5.18 1.55
C ILE A 251 -2.56 -6.12 0.50
N THR A 252 -3.82 -6.54 0.68
CA THR A 252 -4.50 -7.41 -0.30
C THR A 252 -4.69 -6.73 -1.66
N MET A 253 -4.89 -5.41 -1.68
CA MET A 253 -4.98 -4.62 -2.90
C MET A 253 -3.67 -4.68 -3.69
N TYR A 254 -2.51 -4.51 -3.04
CA TYR A 254 -1.22 -4.63 -3.73
C TYR A 254 -0.91 -6.07 -4.18
N ARG A 255 -1.45 -7.08 -3.49
CA ARG A 255 -1.45 -8.48 -3.95
C ARG A 255 -2.46 -8.75 -5.06
N GLN A 256 -3.22 -7.73 -5.47
CA GLN A 256 -4.19 -7.80 -6.55
C GLN A 256 -5.33 -8.82 -6.28
N ASP A 257 -5.67 -8.99 -4.99
CA ASP A 257 -6.79 -9.78 -4.51
C ASP A 257 -8.00 -8.87 -4.29
N ALA A 258 -8.86 -8.78 -5.31
CA ALA A 258 -10.06 -7.94 -5.27
C ALA A 258 -11.04 -8.38 -4.17
N ALA A 259 -11.29 -9.69 -4.05
CA ALA A 259 -12.31 -10.22 -3.17
C ALA A 259 -11.99 -9.94 -1.70
N GLN A 260 -10.76 -10.22 -1.26
CA GLN A 260 -10.35 -9.91 0.11
C GLN A 260 -10.30 -8.40 0.37
N THR A 261 -9.85 -7.62 -0.61
CA THR A 261 -9.82 -6.15 -0.51
C THR A 261 -11.20 -5.58 -0.26
N VAL A 262 -12.20 -5.96 -1.07
CA VAL A 262 -13.60 -5.54 -0.91
C VAL A 262 -14.19 -6.05 0.42
N GLY A 263 -13.94 -7.32 0.77
CA GLY A 263 -14.45 -7.92 2.02
C GLY A 263 -13.97 -7.18 3.26
N LEU A 264 -12.66 -6.96 3.38
CA LEU A 264 -12.06 -6.23 4.51
C LEU A 264 -12.51 -4.77 4.56
N ALA A 265 -12.57 -4.10 3.40
CA ALA A 265 -13.03 -2.72 3.31
C ALA A 265 -14.50 -2.54 3.71
N ARG A 266 -15.38 -3.50 3.37
CA ARG A 266 -16.78 -3.48 3.82
C ARG A 266 -16.91 -3.71 5.31
N GLN A 267 -16.15 -4.67 5.87
CA GLN A 267 -16.12 -4.90 7.32
C GLN A 267 -15.71 -3.64 8.11
N ALA A 268 -14.70 -2.91 7.61
CA ALA A 268 -14.24 -1.65 8.19
C ALA A 268 -15.28 -0.52 8.19
N GLN A 269 -16.35 -0.63 7.39
CA GLN A 269 -17.41 0.37 7.29
C GLN A 269 -18.58 0.15 8.26
N THR A 270 -18.57 -0.97 9.01
CA THR A 270 -19.67 -1.35 9.92
C THR A 270 -19.63 -0.60 11.25
N GLY A 271 -20.79 -0.57 11.95
CA GLY A 271 -20.93 -0.02 13.30
C GLY A 271 -20.76 1.50 13.40
N GLY A 272 -20.48 1.98 14.61
CA GLY A 272 -20.25 3.41 14.91
C GLY A 272 -18.86 3.92 14.50
N THR A 273 -18.27 3.38 13.43
CA THR A 273 -16.91 3.75 12.98
C THR A 273 -16.88 5.22 12.49
N PRO A 274 -15.86 6.02 12.86
CA PRO A 274 -15.76 7.43 12.46
C PRO A 274 -15.77 7.66 10.94
N PRO A 275 -16.31 8.79 10.45
CA PRO A 275 -16.41 9.09 9.02
C PRO A 275 -15.09 8.96 8.26
N ARG A 276 -13.97 9.43 8.85
CA ARG A 276 -12.64 9.31 8.24
C ARG A 276 -12.26 7.87 7.91
N ILE A 277 -12.41 6.94 8.88
CA ILE A 277 -12.05 5.53 8.69
C ILE A 277 -12.98 4.88 7.66
N ARG A 278 -14.29 5.17 7.72
CA ARG A 278 -15.25 4.67 6.73
C ARG A 278 -14.96 5.21 5.32
N GLY A 279 -14.55 6.47 5.21
CA GLY A 279 -14.15 7.10 3.96
C GLY A 279 -12.91 6.47 3.34
N LEU A 280 -11.86 6.23 4.13
CA LEU A 280 -10.66 5.51 3.70
C LEU A 280 -10.96 4.04 3.35
N ALA A 281 -11.86 3.39 4.10
CA ALA A 281 -12.33 2.05 3.78
C ALA A 281 -13.07 2.02 2.43
N ALA A 282 -13.94 2.98 2.16
CA ALA A 282 -14.63 3.10 0.88
C ALA A 282 -13.66 3.32 -0.30
N GLN A 283 -12.52 4.00 -0.10
CA GLN A 283 -11.47 4.08 -1.12
C GLN A 283 -10.85 2.70 -1.43
N ARG A 284 -10.61 1.88 -0.40
CA ARG A 284 -10.10 0.52 -0.59
C ARG A 284 -11.14 -0.40 -1.23
N GLU A 285 -12.42 -0.25 -0.86
CA GLU A 285 -13.51 -0.93 -1.54
C GLU A 285 -13.52 -0.57 -3.04
N ALA A 286 -13.42 0.71 -3.38
CA ALA A 286 -13.37 1.17 -4.77
C ALA A 286 -12.20 0.56 -5.55
N GLN A 287 -10.99 0.52 -4.96
CA GLN A 287 -9.83 -0.10 -5.61
C GLN A 287 -9.99 -1.61 -5.77
N GLY A 288 -10.63 -2.28 -4.81
CA GLY A 288 -10.99 -3.70 -4.95
C GLY A 288 -11.92 -3.94 -6.13
N HIS A 289 -12.97 -3.13 -6.27
CA HIS A 289 -13.88 -3.19 -7.43
C HIS A 289 -13.17 -2.86 -8.74
N ALA A 290 -12.25 -1.90 -8.74
CA ALA A 290 -11.44 -1.57 -9.91
C ALA A 290 -10.57 -2.75 -10.37
N ILE A 291 -9.91 -3.46 -9.44
CA ILE A 291 -9.15 -4.69 -9.75
C ILE A 291 -10.06 -5.77 -10.34
N ALA A 292 -11.31 -5.85 -9.89
CA ALA A 292 -12.33 -6.76 -10.42
C ALA A 292 -12.96 -6.30 -11.74
N CYS A 293 -12.56 -5.13 -12.28
CA CYS A 293 -13.17 -4.50 -13.46
C CYS A 293 -14.67 -4.18 -13.28
N ASP A 294 -15.12 -3.91 -12.06
CA ASP A 294 -16.48 -3.48 -11.73
C ASP A 294 -16.54 -1.95 -11.62
N TYR A 295 -16.89 -1.31 -12.74
CA TYR A 295 -16.91 0.15 -12.87
C TYR A 295 -17.93 0.80 -11.94
N ASP A 296 -19.18 0.33 -11.95
CA ASP A 296 -20.28 0.96 -11.22
C ASP A 296 -20.07 0.85 -9.71
N ALA A 297 -19.67 -0.33 -9.21
CA ALA A 297 -19.38 -0.50 -7.80
C ALA A 297 -18.15 0.33 -7.36
N CYS A 298 -17.15 0.46 -8.23
CA CYS A 298 -15.99 1.32 -8.00
C CYS A 298 -16.40 2.79 -7.84
N MET A 299 -17.14 3.34 -8.80
CA MET A 299 -17.56 4.75 -8.78
C MET A 299 -18.49 5.04 -7.60
N SER A 300 -19.44 4.15 -7.30
CA SER A 300 -20.31 4.27 -6.13
C SER A 300 -19.53 4.31 -4.81
N ALA A 301 -18.48 3.48 -4.67
CA ALA A 301 -17.63 3.48 -3.49
C ALA A 301 -16.76 4.76 -3.39
N LEU A 302 -16.32 5.33 -4.51
CA LEU A 302 -15.61 6.62 -4.55
C LEU A 302 -16.51 7.79 -4.13
N ASP A 303 -17.75 7.82 -4.61
CA ASP A 303 -18.73 8.83 -4.20
C ASP A 303 -19.01 8.76 -2.70
N ARG A 304 -19.20 7.54 -2.18
CA ARG A 304 -19.37 7.31 -0.74
C ARG A 304 -18.15 7.79 0.06
N SER A 305 -16.94 7.51 -0.43
CA SER A 305 -15.70 7.98 0.17
C SER A 305 -15.66 9.51 0.25
N ARG A 306 -16.02 10.20 -0.83
CA ARG A 306 -16.07 11.66 -0.90
C ARG A 306 -17.01 12.25 0.13
N SER A 307 -18.24 11.73 0.23
CA SER A 307 -19.20 12.19 1.23
C SER A 307 -18.69 11.96 2.66
N LEU A 308 -18.08 10.81 2.94
CA LEU A 308 -17.60 10.46 4.28
C LEU A 308 -16.38 11.28 4.71
N LEU A 309 -15.43 11.51 3.80
CA LEU A 309 -14.24 12.32 4.09
C LEU A 309 -14.59 13.81 4.22
N ALA A 310 -15.63 14.30 3.53
CA ALA A 310 -16.12 15.67 3.72
C ALA A 310 -16.80 15.90 5.09
N MET A 311 -17.28 14.84 5.75
CA MET A 311 -17.86 14.92 7.10
C MET A 311 -16.82 14.94 8.21
N GLU A 312 -15.54 14.73 7.89
CA GLU A 312 -14.46 14.71 8.87
C GLU A 312 -14.30 16.09 9.52
N LYS A 313 -14.35 16.12 10.85
CA LYS A 313 -13.91 17.26 11.64
C LYS A 313 -12.50 16.99 12.10
N ALA A 314 -11.56 17.86 11.76
CA ALA A 314 -10.19 17.74 12.24
C ALA A 314 -10.17 17.86 13.76
N ASP A 315 -9.71 16.81 14.44
CA ASP A 315 -9.35 16.88 15.84
C ASP A 315 -7.91 17.41 15.91
N GLN A 316 -7.71 18.59 16.51
CA GLN A 316 -6.38 19.18 16.65
C GLN A 316 -5.53 18.40 17.66
N ASP A 317 -6.17 17.64 18.56
CA ASP A 317 -5.54 16.91 19.65
C ASP A 317 -5.24 15.45 19.28
N GLU A 318 -5.46 15.00 18.05
CA GLU A 318 -5.11 13.64 17.63
C GLU A 318 -4.51 13.57 16.21
N PRO A 319 -3.37 12.86 16.00
CA PRO A 319 -2.78 12.79 14.68
C PRO A 319 -3.71 12.11 13.68
N ALA A 320 -3.93 12.75 12.54
CA ALA A 320 -4.81 12.25 11.49
C ALA A 320 -4.34 10.88 10.95
N ILE A 321 -5.28 9.95 10.85
CA ILE A 321 -5.04 8.58 10.37
C ILE A 321 -4.91 8.54 8.84
N GLY A 322 -3.98 7.77 8.29
CA GLY A 322 -3.89 7.56 6.84
C GLY A 322 -3.33 8.76 6.07
N THR A 323 -3.76 8.92 4.81
CA THR A 323 -3.21 9.93 3.89
C THR A 323 -3.60 11.36 4.29
N THR A 324 -2.59 12.22 4.39
CA THR A 324 -2.74 13.64 4.78
C THR A 324 -2.09 14.62 3.79
N ASN A 325 -1.35 14.11 2.81
CA ASN A 325 -0.51 14.92 1.91
C ASN A 325 -1.11 15.08 0.50
N LEU A 326 -2.37 14.70 0.32
CA LEU A 326 -3.10 14.85 -0.94
C LEU A 326 -4.18 15.93 -0.77
N PRO A 327 -4.24 16.95 -1.64
CA PRO A 327 -5.30 17.96 -1.62
C PRO A 327 -6.69 17.36 -1.84
N ASP A 328 -6.82 16.43 -2.78
CA ASP A 328 -8.05 15.63 -2.97
C ASP A 328 -7.64 14.14 -3.05
N PRO A 329 -7.67 13.40 -1.93
CA PRO A 329 -7.33 11.99 -1.93
C PRO A 329 -8.31 11.15 -2.76
N VAL A 330 -9.58 11.55 -2.89
CA VAL A 330 -10.57 10.78 -3.65
C VAL A 330 -10.34 10.93 -5.15
N ALA A 331 -10.04 12.14 -5.64
CA ALA A 331 -9.71 12.35 -7.06
C ALA A 331 -8.45 11.58 -7.47
N MET A 332 -7.43 11.58 -6.61
CA MET A 332 -6.20 10.84 -6.88
C MET A 332 -6.44 9.31 -6.93
N ILE A 333 -7.26 8.77 -6.01
CA ILE A 333 -7.65 7.36 -6.03
C ILE A 333 -8.59 7.04 -7.20
N THR A 334 -9.40 8.01 -7.67
CA THR A 334 -10.21 7.85 -8.87
C THR A 334 -9.32 7.63 -10.10
N GLY A 335 -8.25 8.42 -10.26
CA GLY A 335 -7.28 8.24 -11.34
C GLY A 335 -6.60 6.86 -11.29
N TRP A 336 -6.26 6.39 -10.08
CA TRP A 336 -5.76 5.03 -9.87
C TRP A 336 -6.77 3.97 -10.33
N CYS A 337 -8.04 4.10 -9.89
CA CYS A 337 -9.09 3.14 -10.22
C CYS A 337 -9.40 3.11 -11.71
N LEU A 338 -9.44 4.26 -12.39
CA LEU A 338 -9.67 4.34 -13.84
C LEU A 338 -8.64 3.53 -14.64
N TYR A 339 -7.37 3.55 -14.20
CA TYR A 339 -6.34 2.71 -14.81
C TYR A 339 -6.63 1.23 -14.58
N ASP A 340 -6.94 0.84 -13.33
CA ASP A 340 -7.26 -0.55 -12.96
C ASP A 340 -8.53 -1.06 -13.68
N LEU A 341 -9.48 -0.17 -13.98
CA LEU A 341 -10.68 -0.40 -14.78
C LEU A 341 -10.43 -0.46 -16.30
N GLY A 342 -9.20 -0.27 -16.78
CA GLY A 342 -8.88 -0.33 -18.22
C GLY A 342 -9.22 0.94 -19.01
N ARG A 343 -9.31 2.09 -18.34
CA ARG A 343 -9.61 3.42 -18.93
C ARG A 343 -8.38 4.34 -18.85
N PRO A 344 -7.28 4.02 -19.57
CA PRO A 344 -5.99 4.66 -19.39
C PRO A 344 -5.98 6.15 -19.75
N ASP A 345 -6.73 6.57 -20.79
CA ASP A 345 -6.80 7.97 -21.23
C ASP A 345 -7.36 8.87 -20.12
N GLU A 346 -8.46 8.45 -19.49
CA GLU A 346 -9.10 9.19 -18.39
C GLU A 346 -8.28 9.14 -17.11
N ALA A 347 -7.62 8.01 -16.84
CA ALA A 347 -6.69 7.91 -15.73
C ALA A 347 -5.53 8.90 -15.88
N ALA A 348 -4.92 8.98 -17.06
CA ALA A 348 -3.81 9.88 -17.35
C ALA A 348 -4.22 11.35 -17.16
N ALA A 349 -5.32 11.77 -17.79
CA ALA A 349 -5.83 13.13 -17.70
C ALA A 349 -6.14 13.55 -16.25
N LEU A 350 -6.75 12.66 -15.48
CA LEU A 350 -7.07 12.94 -14.08
C LEU A 350 -5.81 13.01 -13.21
N LEU A 351 -4.89 12.06 -13.37
CA LEU A 351 -3.64 12.04 -12.61
C LEU A 351 -2.76 13.25 -12.92
N ASP A 352 -2.72 13.74 -14.16
CA ASP A 352 -2.00 14.98 -14.50
C ASP A 352 -2.53 16.19 -13.73
N ARG A 353 -3.86 16.36 -13.75
CA ARG A 353 -4.51 17.48 -13.06
C ARG A 353 -4.21 17.46 -11.56
N GLU A 354 -4.32 16.30 -10.92
CA GLU A 354 -4.12 16.17 -9.48
C GLU A 354 -2.64 16.23 -9.07
N LEU A 355 -1.73 15.69 -9.88
CA LEU A 355 -0.28 15.79 -9.65
C LEU A 355 0.20 17.24 -9.72
N GLY A 356 -0.33 18.04 -10.65
CA GLY A 356 -0.02 19.47 -10.76
C GLY A 356 -0.38 20.30 -9.52
N ARG A 357 -1.24 19.78 -8.64
CA ARG A 357 -1.65 20.43 -7.38
C ARG A 357 -0.84 19.97 -6.16
N LEU A 358 0.05 18.99 -6.30
CA LEU A 358 0.79 18.46 -5.15
C LEU A 358 1.89 19.41 -4.69
N ALA A 359 1.93 19.69 -3.39
CA ALA A 359 2.93 20.55 -2.80
C ALA A 359 4.35 19.94 -2.93
N PRO A 360 5.41 20.71 -3.26
CA PRO A 360 6.78 20.23 -3.57
C PRO A 360 7.48 19.33 -2.53
N GLN A 361 6.94 19.23 -1.31
CA GLN A 361 7.39 18.36 -0.24
C GLN A 361 6.74 16.97 -0.22
N ALA A 362 5.65 16.74 -0.96
CA ALA A 362 4.96 15.45 -1.06
C ALA A 362 5.67 14.44 -1.99
N VAL A 363 6.98 14.22 -1.80
CA VAL A 363 7.86 13.47 -2.72
C VAL A 363 7.34 12.06 -2.99
N ARG A 364 7.12 11.25 -1.94
CA ARG A 364 6.62 9.87 -2.10
C ARG A 364 5.26 9.81 -2.81
N ALA A 365 4.36 10.76 -2.54
CA ALA A 365 3.07 10.83 -3.24
C ALA A 365 3.26 11.15 -4.73
N ARG A 366 4.12 12.14 -5.05
CA ARG A 366 4.48 12.47 -6.44
C ARG A 366 5.04 11.28 -7.18
N VAL A 367 5.96 10.55 -6.58
CA VAL A 367 6.55 9.36 -7.21
C VAL A 367 5.50 8.29 -7.43
N ARG A 368 4.71 7.95 -6.40
CA ARG A 368 3.68 6.90 -6.49
C ARG A 368 2.68 7.17 -7.60
N PHE A 369 2.08 8.37 -7.57
CA PHE A 369 1.06 8.72 -8.55
C PHE A 369 1.67 9.09 -9.92
N GLY A 370 2.92 9.55 -9.95
CA GLY A 370 3.69 9.78 -11.17
C GLY A 370 3.98 8.49 -11.95
N VAL A 371 4.37 7.41 -11.26
CA VAL A 371 4.54 6.09 -11.90
C VAL A 371 3.18 5.56 -12.41
N ARG A 372 2.10 5.75 -11.64
CA ARG A 372 0.74 5.41 -12.09
C ARG A 372 0.30 6.23 -13.31
N ARG A 373 0.68 7.51 -13.38
CA ARG A 373 0.46 8.35 -14.57
C ARG A 373 1.24 7.82 -15.77
N ALA A 374 2.52 7.49 -15.61
CA ALA A 374 3.33 6.91 -16.69
C ALA A 374 2.76 5.56 -17.17
N LEU A 375 2.26 4.72 -16.25
CA LEU A 375 1.52 3.50 -16.58
C LEU A 375 0.27 3.79 -17.42
N ALA A 376 -0.51 4.81 -17.06
CA ALA A 376 -1.70 5.19 -17.80
C ALA A 376 -1.35 5.61 -19.24
N TYR A 377 -0.36 6.49 -19.41
CA TYR A 377 0.10 6.89 -20.75
C TYR A 377 0.66 5.73 -21.57
N ALA A 378 1.47 4.86 -20.97
CA ALA A 378 1.98 3.67 -21.65
C ALA A 378 0.87 2.71 -22.09
N ALA A 379 -0.21 2.59 -21.30
CA ALA A 379 -1.38 1.78 -21.64
C ALA A 379 -2.28 2.43 -22.70
N ALA A 380 -2.31 3.77 -22.77
CA ALA A 380 -2.96 4.56 -23.83
C ALA A 380 -2.16 4.59 -25.15
N GLY A 381 -0.97 3.99 -25.19
CA GLY A 381 -0.11 3.96 -26.37
C GLY A 381 0.81 5.18 -26.52
N GLU A 382 0.78 6.13 -25.59
CA GLU A 382 1.65 7.31 -25.53
C GLU A 382 3.02 6.95 -24.92
N VAL A 383 3.75 6.07 -25.61
CA VAL A 383 4.98 5.43 -25.11
C VAL A 383 6.09 6.45 -24.86
N ASP A 384 6.30 7.40 -25.77
CA ASP A 384 7.37 8.40 -25.66
C ASP A 384 7.16 9.30 -24.44
N HIS A 385 5.91 9.75 -24.23
CA HIS A 385 5.55 10.56 -23.09
C HIS A 385 5.69 9.77 -21.78
N ALA A 386 5.23 8.52 -21.73
CA ALA A 386 5.44 7.65 -20.58
C ALA A 386 6.93 7.48 -20.24
N CYS A 387 7.80 7.35 -21.24
CA CYS A 387 9.24 7.28 -21.03
C CYS A 387 9.83 8.58 -20.46
N ALA A 388 9.44 9.74 -20.98
CA ALA A 388 9.86 11.04 -20.47
C ALA A 388 9.45 11.22 -19.00
N LEU A 389 8.17 10.96 -18.69
CA LEU A 389 7.65 11.02 -17.32
C LEU A 389 8.39 10.08 -16.37
N THR A 390 8.75 8.89 -16.83
CA THR A 390 9.47 7.90 -16.00
C THR A 390 10.88 8.38 -15.67
N ARG A 391 11.58 8.95 -16.66
CA ARG A 391 12.93 9.48 -16.52
C ARG A 391 13.00 10.54 -15.41
N ASP A 392 12.05 11.46 -15.40
CA ASP A 392 11.97 12.54 -14.39
C ASP A 392 11.78 12.01 -12.96
N LEU A 393 11.25 10.79 -12.80
CA LEU A 393 10.96 10.19 -11.50
C LEU A 393 12.10 9.28 -10.97
N LEU A 394 13.09 8.92 -11.79
CA LEU A 394 14.08 7.89 -11.42
C LEU A 394 14.93 8.27 -10.20
N GLY A 395 15.30 9.54 -10.06
CA GLY A 395 16.04 10.04 -8.89
C GLY A 395 15.23 9.86 -7.60
N ASP A 396 14.02 10.41 -7.58
CA ASP A 396 13.13 10.34 -6.42
C ASP A 396 12.71 8.90 -6.10
N LEU A 397 12.56 8.02 -7.10
CA LEU A 397 12.29 6.59 -6.94
C LEU A 397 13.32 5.90 -6.04
N VAL A 398 14.60 6.17 -6.29
CA VAL A 398 15.71 5.64 -5.49
C VAL A 398 15.69 6.25 -4.09
N THR A 399 15.47 7.57 -3.97
CA THR A 399 15.43 8.26 -2.68
C THR A 399 14.34 7.74 -1.75
N VAL A 400 13.12 7.51 -2.26
CA VAL A 400 11.99 7.07 -1.43
C VAL A 400 11.98 5.57 -1.16
N GLY A 401 12.67 4.77 -1.98
CA GLY A 401 12.78 3.31 -1.91
C GLY A 401 11.52 2.60 -1.43
N SER A 402 10.52 2.54 -2.31
CA SER A 402 9.20 1.99 -2.00
C SER A 402 8.93 0.72 -2.82
N ALA A 403 8.80 -0.41 -2.14
CA ALA A 403 8.42 -1.70 -2.75
C ALA A 403 7.05 -1.62 -3.45
N THR A 404 6.10 -0.86 -2.90
CA THR A 404 4.77 -0.69 -3.50
C THR A 404 4.83 0.09 -4.81
N ILE A 405 5.67 1.13 -4.88
CA ILE A 405 5.93 1.87 -6.13
C ILE A 405 6.74 1.01 -7.12
N THR A 406 7.72 0.27 -6.63
CA THR A 406 8.55 -0.64 -7.46
C THR A 406 7.71 -1.73 -8.14
N SER A 407 6.63 -2.20 -7.51
CA SER A 407 5.66 -3.10 -8.16
C SER A 407 5.03 -2.48 -9.42
N ASP A 408 4.59 -1.24 -9.33
CA ASP A 408 4.03 -0.50 -10.47
C ASP A 408 5.13 -0.21 -11.52
N LEU A 409 6.35 0.12 -11.09
CA LEU A 409 7.50 0.33 -11.99
C LEU A 409 7.88 -0.93 -12.77
N ARG A 410 7.83 -2.12 -12.15
CA ARG A 410 8.03 -3.41 -12.84
C ARG A 410 6.93 -3.67 -13.87
N THR A 411 5.70 -3.26 -13.57
CA THR A 411 4.58 -3.34 -14.53
C THR A 411 4.83 -2.41 -15.72
N LEU A 412 5.32 -1.20 -15.48
CA LEU A 412 5.67 -0.26 -16.54
C LEU A 412 6.79 -0.80 -17.42
N ALA A 413 7.87 -1.32 -16.83
CA ALA A 413 8.95 -1.96 -17.57
C ALA A 413 8.45 -3.10 -18.49
N ARG A 414 7.56 -3.96 -17.98
CA ARG A 414 6.93 -5.02 -18.81
C ARG A 414 6.10 -4.47 -19.95
N MET A 415 5.38 -3.36 -19.75
CA MET A 415 4.61 -2.70 -20.81
C MET A 415 5.52 -2.11 -21.88
N LEU A 416 6.59 -1.41 -21.49
CA LEU A 416 7.54 -0.78 -22.40
C LEU A 416 8.33 -1.81 -23.22
N ASN A 417 8.61 -2.99 -22.66
CA ASN A 417 9.25 -4.11 -23.37
C ASN A 417 8.46 -4.61 -24.60
N ARG A 418 7.20 -4.19 -24.78
CA ARG A 418 6.43 -4.45 -26.01
C ARG A 418 6.89 -3.61 -27.20
N TYR A 419 7.69 -2.56 -26.95
CA TYR A 419 8.13 -1.58 -27.95
C TYR A 419 9.67 -1.53 -28.08
N PRO A 420 10.36 -2.65 -28.36
CA PRO A 420 11.83 -2.71 -28.35
C PRO A 420 12.51 -1.85 -29.45
N LYS A 421 11.74 -1.44 -30.46
CA LYS A 421 12.22 -0.57 -31.55
C LYS A 421 11.97 0.92 -31.31
N ASN A 422 11.23 1.28 -30.25
CA ASN A 422 10.98 2.67 -29.91
C ASN A 422 12.26 3.31 -29.32
N PRO A 423 12.74 4.45 -29.85
CA PRO A 423 13.95 5.10 -29.36
C PRO A 423 13.89 5.51 -27.88
N ALA A 424 12.79 6.12 -27.44
CA ALA A 424 12.61 6.56 -26.05
C ALA A 424 12.69 5.39 -25.06
N VAL A 425 12.15 4.23 -25.43
CA VAL A 425 12.25 2.99 -24.64
C VAL A 425 13.70 2.51 -24.57
N ARG A 426 14.41 2.48 -25.71
CA ARG A 426 15.82 2.05 -25.75
C ARG A 426 16.71 2.94 -24.89
N ASP A 427 16.47 4.25 -24.92
CA ASP A 427 17.24 5.23 -24.17
C ASP A 427 16.94 5.19 -22.67
N LEU A 428 15.71 4.87 -22.27
CA LEU A 428 15.32 4.74 -20.85
C LEU A 428 15.74 3.40 -20.23
N SER A 429 15.78 2.32 -21.02
CA SER A 429 15.92 0.94 -20.52
C SER A 429 17.12 0.70 -19.59
N PRO A 430 18.34 1.23 -19.85
CA PRO A 430 19.49 1.04 -18.95
C PRO A 430 19.26 1.67 -17.57
N GLU A 431 18.74 2.90 -17.54
CA GLU A 431 18.48 3.64 -16.29
C GLU A 431 17.34 3.01 -15.49
N LEU A 432 16.26 2.63 -16.16
CA LEU A 432 15.14 1.92 -15.54
C LEU A 432 15.59 0.59 -14.93
N SER A 433 16.45 -0.15 -15.63
CA SER A 433 17.01 -1.42 -15.12
C SER A 433 17.97 -1.22 -13.95
N ALA A 434 18.71 -0.10 -13.91
CA ALA A 434 19.54 0.26 -12.78
C ALA A 434 18.68 0.62 -11.56
N ALA A 435 17.68 1.48 -11.73
CA ALA A 435 16.76 1.87 -10.66
C ALA A 435 16.02 0.66 -10.07
N LEU A 436 15.52 -0.25 -10.90
CA LEU A 436 14.85 -1.48 -10.45
C LEU A 436 15.77 -2.42 -9.65
N ARG A 437 17.08 -2.41 -9.93
CA ARG A 437 18.06 -3.18 -9.14
C ARG A 437 18.35 -2.51 -7.80
N ILE A 438 18.51 -1.18 -7.78
CA ILE A 438 18.79 -0.43 -6.55
C ILE A 438 17.62 -0.56 -5.56
N VAL A 439 16.37 -0.44 -6.02
CA VAL A 439 15.19 -0.52 -5.13
C VAL A 439 14.78 -1.97 -4.82
N ALA A 440 15.45 -2.97 -5.40
CA ALA A 440 15.23 -4.38 -5.08
C ALA A 440 16.21 -4.92 -4.02
N LEU A 441 17.28 -4.18 -3.73
CA LEU A 441 18.20 -4.38 -2.61
C LEU A 441 17.62 -3.73 -1.35
#